data_AF-A0A1B7T9V0-F1
#
_entry.id   AF-A0A1B7T9V0-F1
#
_cell.length_a   1.000
_cell.length_b   1.000
_cell.length_c   1.000
_cell.angle_alpha   90.00
_cell.angle_beta   90.00
_cell.angle_gamma   90.00
#
_symmetry.space_group_name_H-M   'P 1'
#
loop_
_entity.id
_entity.type
_entity.pdbx_description
1 polymer ?
#
loop_
_entity_poly.entity_id
_entity_poly.type
_entity_poly.pdbx_seq_one_letter_code
_entity_poly.pdbx_strand_id
1 'polypeptide(L)'
;LYYVATPDPVSTTTSFQLWDGSSTSTYATSYRTVTGEDGKETIDLTYYVETPSHVSTTTIPWTGSEVTTSTSYITTTGTDGVAT
;
A
#
# COMPACT_ATOMS: atom_id res chain seq x y z
N LEU A 1 32.27 23.96 -17.54
CA LEU A 1 32.04 23.28 -16.25
C LEU A 1 30.56 22.92 -16.21
N TYR A 2 30.21 21.63 -16.14
CA TYR A 2 28.83 21.18 -16.06
C TYR A 2 28.61 20.61 -14.65
N TYR A 3 27.57 21.08 -13.96
CA TYR A 3 27.14 20.52 -12.67
C TYR A 3 26.02 19.52 -12.96
N VAL A 4 26.20 18.28 -12.54
CA VAL A 4 25.16 17.26 -12.57
C VAL A 4 24.54 17.24 -11.18
N ALA A 5 23.26 17.59 -11.07
CA ALA A 5 22.52 17.43 -9.83
C ALA A 5 22.24 15.94 -9.62
N THR A 6 22.62 15.41 -8.47
CA THR A 6 22.24 14.04 -8.08
C THR A 6 20.95 14.18 -7.27
N PRO A 7 19.84 13.54 -7.67
CA PRO A 7 18.60 13.61 -6.91
C PRO A 7 18.81 13.03 -5.51
N ASP A 8 18.17 13.63 -4.50
CA ASP A 8 18.29 13.14 -3.13
C ASP A 8 17.81 11.69 -3.03
N PRO A 9 18.53 10.81 -2.30
CA PRO A 9 18.06 9.45 -2.04
C PRO A 9 16.69 9.47 -1.38
N VAL A 10 15.82 8.56 -1.80
CA VAL A 10 14.45 8.42 -1.28
C VAL A 10 14.27 7.05 -0.63
N SER A 11 13.92 7.07 0.65
CA SER A 11 13.53 5.90 1.43
C SER A 11 12.01 5.84 1.49
N THR A 12 11.41 4.71 1.08
CA THR A 12 9.94 4.58 1.03
C THR A 12 9.44 3.53 2.02
N THR A 13 8.43 3.91 2.81
CA THR A 13 7.71 3.05 3.75
C THR A 13 6.22 3.08 3.43
N THR A 14 5.53 1.94 3.63
CA THR A 14 4.07 1.87 3.50
C THR A 14 3.48 1.33 4.80
N SER A 15 2.53 2.06 5.37
CA SER A 15 1.80 1.69 6.58
C SER A 15 0.37 1.30 6.21
N PHE A 16 -0.03 0.09 6.60
CA PHE A 16 -1.37 -0.43 6.32
C PHE A 16 -2.26 -0.32 7.55
N GLN A 17 -3.51 0.07 7.35
CA GLN A 17 -4.56 0.06 8.36
C GLN A 17 -5.84 -0.55 7.80
N LEU A 18 -6.66 -1.15 8.66
CA LEU A 18 -7.95 -1.70 8.26
C LEU A 18 -9.00 -0.57 8.14
N TRP A 19 -9.91 -0.67 7.17
CA TRP A 19 -11.07 0.22 7.03
C TRP A 19 -12.31 -0.53 6.54
N ASP A 20 -13.50 0.03 6.77
CA ASP A 20 -14.80 -0.62 6.47
C ASP A 20 -15.26 -0.48 5.01
N GLY A 21 -14.42 0.02 4.11
CA GLY A 21 -14.80 0.15 2.71
C GLY A 21 -14.47 -1.06 1.84
N SER A 22 -14.72 -0.92 0.54
CA SER A 22 -14.70 -2.04 -0.41
C SER A 22 -13.38 -2.21 -1.16
N SER A 23 -12.47 -1.25 -1.07
CA SER A 23 -11.27 -1.20 -1.92
C SER A 23 -10.05 -0.74 -1.14
N THR A 24 -8.86 -1.16 -1.54
CA THR A 24 -7.63 -0.61 -0.97
C THR A 24 -7.41 0.82 -1.47
N SER A 25 -7.07 1.76 -0.59
CA SER A 25 -6.86 3.16 -0.96
C SER A 25 -5.73 3.81 -0.16
N THR A 26 -4.92 4.66 -0.81
CA THR A 26 -3.96 5.52 -0.11
C THR A 26 -4.68 6.79 0.33
N TYR A 27 -4.81 6.99 1.64
CA TYR A 27 -5.53 8.15 2.18
C TYR A 27 -4.59 9.29 2.56
N ALA A 28 -3.30 9.01 2.84
CA ALA A 28 -2.32 10.02 3.17
C ALA A 28 -0.92 9.67 2.69
N THR A 29 -0.14 10.72 2.43
CA THR A 29 1.29 10.64 2.14
C THR A 29 2.00 11.64 3.03
N SER A 30 3.03 11.19 3.73
CA SER A 30 3.89 12.03 4.57
C SER A 30 5.32 11.91 4.08
N TYR A 31 6.07 13.01 4.11
CA TYR A 31 7.50 12.99 3.83
C TYR A 31 8.26 13.81 4.87
N ARG A 32 9.53 13.47 5.06
CA ARG A 32 10.49 14.24 5.86
C ARG A 32 11.87 14.12 5.25
N THR A 33 12.62 15.20 5.27
CA THR A 33 14.04 15.20 4.92
C THR A 33 14.88 14.92 6.16
N VAL A 34 15.81 13.99 6.06
CA VAL A 34 16.76 13.61 7.12
C VAL A 34 18.17 13.80 6.60
N THR A 35 19.00 14.52 7.35
CA THR A 35 20.44 14.64 7.05
C THR A 35 21.19 13.51 7.76
N GLY A 36 21.85 12.63 7.00
CA GLY A 36 22.67 11.54 7.53
C GLY A 36 23.96 12.05 8.18
N GLU A 37 24.63 11.18 8.95
CA GLU A 37 25.96 11.49 9.51
C GLU A 37 27.03 11.76 8.42
N ASP A 38 26.79 11.28 7.21
CA ASP A 38 27.63 11.55 6.03
C ASP A 38 27.35 12.92 5.38
N GLY A 39 26.45 13.73 5.96
CA GLY A 39 26.09 15.07 5.49
C GLY A 39 25.17 15.07 4.28
N LYS A 40 24.65 13.91 3.84
CA LYS A 40 23.71 13.83 2.72
C LYS A 40 22.27 13.89 3.20
N GLU A 41 21.43 14.58 2.45
CA GLU A 41 19.99 14.60 2.68
C GLU A 41 19.35 13.33 2.10
N THR A 42 18.37 12.77 2.81
CA THR A 42 17.55 11.63 2.37
C THR A 42 16.10 11.98 2.63
N ILE A 43 15.23 11.71 1.66
CA ILE A 43 13.78 11.90 1.81
C ILE A 43 13.17 10.60 2.32
N ASP A 44 12.67 10.61 3.54
CA ASP A 44 11.83 9.54 4.07
C ASP A 44 10.39 9.80 3.66
N LEU A 45 9.82 8.89 2.88
CA LEU A 45 8.46 8.93 2.37
C LEU A 45 7.63 7.81 3.01
N THR A 46 6.48 8.15 3.56
CA THR A 46 5.53 7.19 4.14
C THR A 46 4.17 7.31 3.46
N TYR A 47 3.68 6.20 2.89
CA TYR A 47 2.33 6.06 2.39
C TYR A 47 1.44 5.42 3.45
N TYR A 48 0.27 5.99 3.70
CA TYR A 48 -0.74 5.41 4.57
C TYR A 48 -1.87 4.84 3.74
N VAL A 49 -2.06 3.53 3.86
CA VAL A 49 -2.96 2.74 3.01
C VAL A 49 -4.02 2.09 3.88
N GLU A 50 -5.27 2.27 3.47
CA GLU A 50 -6.44 1.64 4.05
C GLU A 50 -6.82 0.38 3.23
N THR A 51 -6.87 -0.77 3.89
CA THR A 51 -7.27 -2.07 3.29
C THR A 51 -8.60 -2.55 3.88
N PRO A 52 -9.57 -3.00 3.08
CA PRO A 52 -10.86 -3.50 3.56
C PRO A 52 -10.73 -4.52 4.69
N SER A 53 -11.42 -4.30 5.81
CA SER A 53 -11.46 -5.22 6.96
C SER A 53 -12.26 -6.49 6.65
N HIS A 54 -13.20 -6.39 5.71
CA HIS A 54 -14.07 -7.48 5.31
C HIS A 54 -14.16 -7.55 3.79
N VAL A 55 -13.98 -8.76 3.25
CA VAL A 55 -14.21 -9.02 1.83
C VAL A 55 -15.68 -9.36 1.66
N SER A 56 -16.45 -8.43 1.09
CA SER A 56 -17.83 -8.70 0.68
C SER A 56 -17.85 -9.73 -0.45
N THR A 57 -18.13 -10.99 -0.13
CA THR A 57 -18.34 -12.05 -1.11
C THR A 57 -19.79 -12.03 -1.58
N THR A 58 -20.03 -11.36 -2.70
CA THR A 58 -21.34 -11.43 -3.36
C THR A 58 -21.48 -12.79 -4.05
N THR A 59 -22.17 -13.73 -3.40
CA THR A 59 -22.56 -15.00 -4.03
C THR A 59 -23.88 -14.78 -4.77
N ILE A 60 -23.83 -14.66 -6.09
CA ILE A 60 -25.03 -14.69 -6.94
C ILE A 60 -25.57 -16.12 -7.03
N PRO A 61 -26.85 -16.37 -6.72
CA PRO A 61 -27.44 -17.70 -6.91
C PRO A 61 -27.42 -18.08 -8.39
N TRP A 62 -27.00 -19.31 -8.66
CA TRP A 62 -26.82 -19.86 -10.00
C TRP A 62 -28.14 -19.86 -10.81
N THR A 63 -28.18 -19.16 -11.95
CA THR A 63 -29.33 -19.16 -12.88
C THR A 63 -28.99 -19.65 -14.30
N GLY A 64 -27.75 -20.08 -14.54
CA GLY A 64 -27.40 -20.90 -15.70
C GLY A 64 -27.28 -20.21 -17.07
N SER A 65 -26.47 -19.14 -17.23
CA SER A 65 -26.01 -18.81 -18.60
C SER A 65 -24.59 -18.26 -18.76
N GLU A 66 -24.02 -17.49 -17.84
CA GLU A 66 -22.63 -17.03 -17.97
C GLU A 66 -22.07 -16.78 -16.56
N VAL A 67 -20.89 -17.33 -16.25
CA VAL A 67 -20.22 -17.13 -14.96
C VAL A 67 -19.03 -16.21 -15.19
N THR A 68 -19.11 -14.96 -14.72
CA THR A 68 -17.92 -14.13 -14.50
C THR A 68 -17.62 -14.14 -13.01
N THR A 69 -16.89 -15.15 -12.54
CA THR A 69 -16.37 -15.16 -11.17
C THR A 69 -15.13 -14.27 -11.12
N SER A 70 -15.30 -12.99 -10.79
CA SER A 70 -14.17 -12.12 -10.46
C SER A 70 -13.73 -12.39 -9.03
N THR A 71 -12.89 -13.40 -8.83
CA THR A 71 -12.22 -13.64 -7.54
C THR A 71 -11.00 -12.72 -7.45
N SER A 72 -11.12 -11.61 -6.71
CA SER A 72 -9.96 -10.81 -6.30
C SER A 72 -9.43 -11.36 -4.97
N TYR A 73 -8.28 -12.02 -5.01
CA TYR A 73 -7.53 -12.41 -3.82
C TYR A 73 -6.59 -11.26 -3.41
N ILE A 74 -6.66 -10.82 -2.16
CA ILE A 74 -5.60 -10.00 -1.55
C ILE A 74 -5.11 -10.79 -0.34
N THR A 75 -3.85 -11.22 -0.40
CA THR A 75 -3.18 -11.91 0.70
C THR A 75 -2.75 -10.85 1.71
N THR A 76 -3.47 -10.74 2.84
CA THR A 76 -3.08 -9.83 3.92
C THR A 76 -2.03 -10.51 4.78
N THR A 77 -0.75 -10.16 4.61
CA THR A 77 0.28 -10.52 5.60
C THR A 77 0.10 -9.59 6.80
N GLY A 78 -0.54 -10.07 7.86
CA GLY A 78 -0.54 -9.35 9.14
C GLY A 78 0.89 -9.06 9.58
N THR A 79 1.10 -7.97 10.32
CA THR A 79 2.41 -7.53 10.84
C THR A 79 3.15 -8.56 11.69
N ASP A 80 2.54 -9.73 11.96
CA ASP A 80 3.12 -10.86 12.69
C ASP A 80 3.50 -12.05 11.79
N GLY A 81 3.40 -11.93 10.46
CA GLY A 81 3.93 -12.91 9.50
C GLY A 81 3.28 -14.31 9.50
N VAL A 82 2.19 -14.52 10.24
CA VAL A 82 1.49 -15.83 10.29
C VAL A 82 0.16 -15.75 9.55
N ALA A 83 0.05 -16.54 8.48
CA ALA A 83 -1.23 -16.91 7.89
C ALA A 83 -1.86 -18.00 8.77
N THR A 84 -3.09 -17.83 9.22
CA THR A 84 -3.92 -18.91 9.77
C THR A 84 -5.29 -18.86 9.12
#